data_AF-A0A6A5AQK8-F1
#
_entry.id   AF-A0A6A5AQK8-F1
#
_cell.length_a   1.000
_cell.length_b   1.000
_cell.length_c   1.000
_cell.angle_alpha   90.00
_cell.angle_beta   90.00
_cell.angle_gamma   90.00
#
_symmetry.space_group_name_H-M   'P 1'
#
loop_
_entity.id
_entity.type
_entity.pdbx_description
1 polymer ?
#
loop_
_entity_poly.entity_id
_entity_poly.type
_entity_poly.pdbx_seq_one_letter_code
_entity_poly.pdbx_strand_id
1 'polypeptide(L)'
;MPKKALSLDEAVAQGQRPSTPRSLEACLRTGIDPDEIVPRLLEEFLSKLRKADDVEREAAQIRFNHFEEGRQMKIRLLKKERASLVEAGYTSLPSPLAKHASPTKKTTSPFDVFTAPEDKLVVTDSTMVEMEEKRFQAMKIRQEREIAGIIEMENKMAEIQKQNAAREAVEAKRKAEWEKEKKERRAALMAAKHERELAKKKAEDAEAVARRIRAKREAEKEKILLEEGRKEEKQRQIEMAERELDRKLKAEQHRRDTEELLQQQENKIMENRRRVIEREKQAQRKMEEANERRRQEALVRREKANTRIQMALEQNQQVMQKKKKDFDAKQTLAAARAMEVHKKEMLDLKARAERSRKEEEIRIQRVEAARNNQQSRVQTIVEKRSQLVRCPSSICVDIQATLT
;
A
#
# COMPACT_ATOMS: atom_id res chain seq x y z
N MET A 1 48.45 4.67 -47.12
CA MET A 1 47.41 5.54 -47.72
C MET A 1 47.19 6.76 -46.85
N PRO A 2 47.29 8.00 -47.36
CA PRO A 2 46.82 9.18 -46.63
C PRO A 2 45.30 9.12 -46.50
N LYS A 3 44.76 9.42 -45.30
CA LYS A 3 43.31 9.50 -45.11
C LYS A 3 42.77 10.74 -45.83
N LYS A 4 41.83 10.57 -46.77
CA LYS A 4 41.17 11.69 -47.46
C LYS A 4 40.47 12.58 -46.42
N ALA A 5 40.74 13.88 -46.43
CA ALA A 5 40.06 14.81 -45.53
C ALA A 5 38.57 14.88 -45.87
N LEU A 6 37.70 14.65 -44.88
CA LEU A 6 36.25 14.63 -45.06
C LEU A 6 35.66 16.04 -44.90
N SER A 7 34.85 16.45 -45.86
CA SER A 7 33.95 17.60 -45.71
C SER A 7 32.88 17.33 -44.63
N LEU A 8 32.27 18.39 -44.08
CA LEU A 8 31.18 18.24 -43.11
C LEU A 8 30.05 17.32 -43.61
N ASP A 9 29.71 17.39 -44.89
CA ASP A 9 28.63 16.60 -45.49
C ASP A 9 29.03 15.13 -45.69
N GLU A 10 30.25 14.85 -46.18
CA GLU A 10 30.79 13.48 -46.25
C GLU A 10 30.93 12.86 -44.85
N ALA A 11 31.41 13.65 -43.87
CA ALA A 11 31.62 13.21 -42.49
C ALA A 11 30.30 12.83 -41.80
N VAL A 12 29.27 13.68 -41.90
CA VAL A 12 27.93 13.39 -41.38
C VAL A 12 27.31 12.17 -42.07
N ALA A 13 27.48 12.01 -43.39
CA ALA A 13 26.96 10.87 -44.14
C ALA A 13 27.68 9.54 -43.83
N GLN A 14 28.97 9.59 -43.51
CA GLN A 14 29.79 8.41 -43.15
C GLN A 14 29.79 8.11 -41.64
N GLY A 15 29.14 8.95 -40.82
CA GLY A 15 29.15 8.83 -39.37
C GLY A 15 30.52 9.06 -38.73
N GLN A 16 31.35 9.94 -39.32
CA GLN A 16 32.73 10.21 -38.89
C GLN A 16 32.94 11.69 -38.51
N ARG A 17 34.03 11.95 -37.81
CA ARG A 17 34.48 13.31 -37.45
C ARG A 17 34.93 14.08 -38.71
N PRO A 18 34.49 15.34 -38.93
CA PRO A 18 34.99 16.15 -40.04
C PRO A 18 36.47 16.49 -39.86
N SER A 19 37.22 16.52 -40.96
CA SER A 19 38.68 16.72 -40.95
C SER A 19 39.17 17.78 -41.94
N THR A 20 38.26 18.46 -42.63
CA THR A 20 38.58 19.62 -43.49
C THR A 20 38.68 20.91 -42.67
N PRO A 21 39.67 21.80 -42.92
CA PRO A 21 39.90 23.01 -42.11
C PRO A 21 38.67 23.90 -41.94
N ARG A 22 37.90 24.16 -43.02
CA ARG A 22 36.66 24.96 -42.96
C ARG A 22 35.57 24.34 -42.06
N SER A 23 35.55 23.02 -41.91
CA SER A 23 34.59 22.33 -41.05
C SER A 23 35.02 22.41 -39.58
N LEU A 24 36.33 22.37 -39.31
CA LEU A 24 36.88 22.54 -37.96
C LEU A 24 36.78 24.01 -37.49
N GLU A 25 37.01 24.98 -38.37
CA GLU A 25 36.74 26.41 -38.13
C GLU A 25 35.26 26.64 -37.77
N ALA A 26 34.33 26.03 -38.51
CA ALA A 26 32.89 26.10 -38.18
C ALA A 26 32.57 25.53 -36.79
N CYS A 27 33.21 24.43 -36.40
CA CYS A 27 33.10 23.84 -35.05
C CYS A 27 33.61 24.82 -33.99
N LEU A 28 34.81 25.38 -34.19
CA LEU A 28 35.44 26.33 -33.27
C LEU A 28 34.62 27.62 -33.08
N ARG A 29 34.06 28.18 -34.16
CA ARG A 29 33.23 29.39 -34.11
C ARG A 29 31.85 29.20 -33.48
N THR A 30 31.28 28.00 -33.60
CA THR A 30 29.97 27.68 -33.02
C THR A 30 30.07 27.11 -31.61
N GLY A 31 31.27 26.80 -31.12
CA GLY A 31 31.48 26.13 -29.83
C GLY A 31 30.95 24.70 -29.79
N ILE A 32 30.85 24.03 -30.95
CA ILE A 32 30.36 22.65 -31.07
C ILE A 32 31.55 21.71 -31.22
N ASP A 33 31.63 20.69 -30.36
CA ASP A 33 32.71 19.71 -30.44
C ASP A 33 32.52 18.77 -31.64
N PRO A 34 33.57 18.50 -32.46
CA PRO A 34 33.45 17.66 -33.66
C PRO A 34 32.97 16.22 -33.43
N ASP A 35 33.00 15.74 -32.18
CA ASP A 35 32.54 14.40 -31.80
C ASP A 35 31.06 14.36 -31.38
N GLU A 36 30.40 15.51 -31.20
CA GLU A 36 28.96 15.59 -30.90
C GLU A 36 28.07 15.38 -32.13
N ILE A 37 28.64 15.55 -33.33
CA ILE A 37 27.94 15.35 -34.61
C ILE A 37 28.14 13.94 -35.19
N VAL A 38 28.96 13.11 -34.53
CA VAL A 38 29.08 11.68 -34.80
C VAL A 38 27.80 10.98 -34.31
N PRO A 39 27.14 10.15 -35.13
CA PRO A 39 25.98 9.38 -34.69
C PRO A 39 26.41 8.34 -33.65
N ARG A 40 25.53 8.08 -32.69
CA ARG A 40 25.72 7.08 -31.64
C ARG A 40 24.70 5.96 -31.78
N LEU A 41 24.97 4.79 -31.23
CA LEU A 41 23.99 3.70 -31.17
C LEU A 41 23.11 3.84 -29.92
N LEU A 42 21.83 3.46 -30.02
CA LEU A 42 20.89 3.38 -28.89
C LEU A 42 21.47 2.56 -27.72
N GLU A 43 22.27 1.54 -28.01
CA GLU A 43 22.96 0.71 -27.03
C GLU A 43 23.97 1.46 -26.13
N GLU A 44 24.52 2.60 -26.58
CA GLU A 44 25.38 3.46 -25.76
C GLU A 44 24.58 4.16 -24.64
N PHE A 45 23.28 4.37 -24.85
CA PHE A 45 22.40 5.04 -23.91
C PHE A 45 21.74 4.09 -22.90
N LEU A 46 21.89 2.76 -23.06
CA LEU A 46 21.35 1.75 -22.12
C LEU A 46 22.29 1.54 -20.93
N SER A 47 21.74 1.58 -19.70
CA SER A 47 22.46 1.16 -18.51
C SER A 47 22.93 -0.29 -18.61
N LYS A 48 24.24 -0.50 -18.46
CA LYS A 48 24.88 -1.83 -18.53
C LYS A 48 24.30 -2.84 -17.53
N LEU A 49 23.69 -2.37 -16.44
CA LEU A 49 23.11 -3.20 -15.38
C LEU A 49 21.60 -3.48 -15.55
N ARG A 50 20.91 -2.82 -16.49
CA ARG A 50 19.44 -2.86 -16.65
C ARG A 50 18.95 -3.03 -18.08
N LYS A 51 19.76 -3.65 -18.96
CA LYS A 51 19.43 -3.88 -20.39
C LYS A 51 18.15 -4.72 -20.64
N ALA A 52 17.65 -5.42 -19.62
CA ALA A 52 16.45 -6.24 -19.69
C ALA A 52 15.17 -5.50 -19.25
N ASP A 53 15.28 -4.36 -18.56
CA ASP A 53 14.13 -3.63 -18.03
C ASP A 53 13.50 -2.77 -19.14
N ASP A 54 12.24 -3.02 -19.50
CA ASP A 54 11.59 -2.28 -20.59
C ASP A 54 11.44 -0.77 -20.29
N VAL A 55 11.33 -0.39 -19.02
CA VAL A 55 11.35 1.02 -18.57
C VAL A 55 12.70 1.70 -18.83
N GLU A 56 13.82 0.96 -18.69
CA GLU A 56 15.15 1.50 -19.02
C GLU A 56 15.37 1.57 -20.54
N ARG A 57 14.72 0.69 -21.32
CA ARG A 57 14.71 0.76 -22.80
C ARG A 57 13.95 1.99 -23.28
N GLU A 58 12.76 2.26 -22.74
CA GLU A 58 11.98 3.47 -23.04
C GLU A 58 12.76 4.74 -22.63
N ALA A 59 13.33 4.76 -21.42
CA ALA A 59 14.15 5.88 -20.96
C ALA A 59 15.42 6.08 -21.82
N ALA A 60 16.07 5.01 -22.29
CA ALA A 60 17.19 5.11 -23.21
C ALA A 60 16.77 5.62 -24.60
N GLN A 61 15.60 5.22 -25.11
CA GLN A 61 15.04 5.73 -26.36
C GLN A 61 14.77 7.24 -26.29
N ILE A 62 14.24 7.74 -25.16
CA ILE A 62 14.04 9.18 -24.92
C ILE A 62 15.39 9.92 -24.91
N ARG A 63 16.41 9.39 -24.21
CA ARG A 63 17.77 9.96 -24.19
C ARG A 63 18.42 9.98 -25.58
N PHE A 64 18.25 8.92 -26.36
CA PHE A 64 18.75 8.80 -27.73
C PHE A 64 18.04 9.78 -28.69
N ASN A 65 16.71 9.87 -28.63
CA ASN A 65 15.94 10.81 -29.46
C ASN A 65 16.38 12.26 -29.20
N HIS A 66 16.50 12.65 -27.93
CA HIS A 66 16.97 13.98 -27.54
C HIS A 66 18.40 14.27 -28.03
N PHE A 67 19.29 13.27 -27.97
CA PHE A 67 20.64 13.38 -28.54
C PHE A 67 20.59 13.59 -30.06
N GLU A 68 19.82 12.82 -30.81
CA GLU A 68 19.73 12.96 -32.27
C GLU A 68 19.04 14.27 -32.71
N GLU A 69 18.03 14.76 -31.99
CA GLU A 69 17.45 16.09 -32.22
C GLU A 69 18.47 17.21 -32.02
N GLY A 70 19.20 17.17 -30.88
CA GLY A 70 20.27 18.11 -30.57
C GLY A 70 21.41 18.05 -31.60
N ARG A 71 21.83 16.85 -31.98
CA ARG A 71 22.82 16.59 -33.03
C ARG A 71 22.39 17.15 -34.38
N GLN A 72 21.14 16.92 -34.81
CA GLN A 72 20.60 17.48 -36.06
C GLN A 72 20.48 19.01 -36.02
N MET A 73 20.25 19.61 -34.84
CA MET A 73 20.31 21.07 -34.68
C MET A 73 21.75 21.60 -34.78
N LYS A 74 22.72 20.94 -34.10
CA LYS A 74 24.15 21.26 -34.19
C LYS A 74 24.69 21.15 -35.63
N ILE A 75 24.35 20.07 -36.34
CA ILE A 75 24.70 19.89 -37.77
C ILE A 75 24.10 21.01 -38.64
N ARG A 76 22.83 21.41 -38.41
CA ARG A 76 22.22 22.53 -39.15
C ARG A 76 22.93 23.87 -38.90
N LEU A 77 23.38 24.13 -37.68
CA LEU A 77 24.16 25.33 -37.37
C LEU A 77 25.55 25.31 -38.04
N LEU A 78 26.26 24.18 -37.95
CA LEU A 78 27.56 24.00 -38.59
C LEU A 78 27.51 24.10 -40.12
N LYS A 79 26.44 23.62 -40.76
CA LYS A 79 26.25 23.79 -42.21
C LYS A 79 26.08 25.27 -42.58
N LYS A 80 25.39 26.07 -41.75
CA LYS A 80 25.27 27.51 -41.96
C LYS A 80 26.60 28.24 -41.77
N GLU A 81 27.33 27.99 -40.68
CA GLU A 81 28.62 28.67 -40.47
C GLU A 81 29.67 28.22 -41.50
N ARG A 82 29.67 26.94 -41.92
CA ARG A 82 30.53 26.48 -43.02
C ARG A 82 30.15 27.12 -44.37
N ALA A 83 28.88 27.40 -44.63
CA ALA A 83 28.47 28.16 -45.81
C ALA A 83 28.94 29.63 -45.73
N SER A 84 28.71 30.29 -44.59
CA SER A 84 29.21 31.64 -44.28
C SER A 84 30.73 31.75 -44.47
N LEU A 85 31.50 30.77 -44.00
CA LEU A 85 32.95 30.66 -44.22
C LEU A 85 33.34 30.53 -45.71
N VAL A 86 32.53 29.84 -46.52
CA VAL A 86 32.78 29.72 -47.97
C VAL A 86 32.42 31.02 -48.70
N GLU A 87 31.31 31.65 -48.36
CA GLU A 87 30.86 32.93 -48.92
C GLU A 87 31.79 34.09 -48.55
N ALA A 88 32.26 34.14 -47.29
CA ALA A 88 33.27 35.08 -46.81
C ALA A 88 34.69 34.79 -47.36
N GLY A 89 34.84 33.85 -48.29
CA GLY A 89 36.11 33.56 -48.95
C GLY A 89 37.19 32.98 -48.04
N TYR A 90 36.83 32.36 -46.90
CA TYR A 90 37.80 31.90 -45.91
C TYR A 90 38.75 30.85 -46.51
N THR A 91 39.96 31.30 -46.82
CA THR A 91 41.13 30.46 -47.00
C THR A 91 41.85 30.42 -45.65
N SER A 92 42.46 29.28 -45.31
CA SER A 92 43.17 29.11 -44.02
C SER A 92 44.57 29.74 -44.06
N LEU A 93 44.65 30.97 -44.55
CA LEU A 93 45.86 31.76 -44.82
C LEU A 93 45.56 33.23 -44.42
N PRO A 94 46.35 33.87 -43.54
CA PRO A 94 45.96 35.14 -42.94
C PRO A 94 46.38 36.37 -43.77
N SER A 95 45.43 37.25 -44.10
CA SER A 95 45.68 38.68 -44.39
C SER A 95 44.38 39.54 -44.34
N PRO A 96 44.42 40.88 -44.08
CA PRO A 96 43.22 41.66 -43.69
C PRO A 96 42.83 42.87 -44.60
N LEU A 97 41.73 43.56 -44.21
CA LEU A 97 41.25 44.93 -44.57
C LEU A 97 40.48 45.20 -45.90
N ALA A 98 39.31 45.89 -45.78
CA ALA A 98 38.73 46.88 -46.74
C ALA A 98 37.49 47.63 -46.15
N LYS A 99 37.09 48.82 -46.68
CA LYS A 99 35.95 49.68 -46.23
C LYS A 99 35.40 50.68 -47.31
N HIS A 100 34.09 51.01 -47.23
CA HIS A 100 33.32 52.24 -47.67
C HIS A 100 33.37 52.84 -49.12
N ALA A 101 32.27 53.50 -49.61
CA ALA A 101 32.19 54.82 -50.34
C ALA A 101 30.84 55.16 -51.11
N SER A 102 30.53 56.46 -51.40
CA SER A 102 29.44 57.01 -52.30
C SER A 102 29.44 58.59 -52.51
N PRO A 103 29.07 59.24 -53.69
CA PRO A 103 28.61 60.70 -53.77
C PRO A 103 27.93 61.42 -55.06
N THR A 104 26.98 62.42 -54.86
CA THR A 104 26.74 63.84 -55.45
C THR A 104 26.45 64.29 -56.98
N LYS A 105 25.98 65.58 -57.31
CA LYS A 105 26.16 66.54 -58.56
C LYS A 105 25.07 67.71 -58.88
N LYS A 106 25.20 68.70 -59.86
CA LYS A 106 24.32 69.98 -60.11
C LYS A 106 24.52 70.91 -61.44
N THR A 107 23.60 71.90 -61.82
CA THR A 107 23.69 73.25 -62.64
C THR A 107 23.17 73.43 -64.14
N THR A 108 22.92 74.58 -64.92
CA THR A 108 22.42 76.06 -64.86
C THR A 108 22.32 76.84 -66.29
N SER A 109 21.55 77.98 -66.57
CA SER A 109 21.44 78.77 -67.92
C SER A 109 20.81 80.27 -68.04
N PRO A 110 20.93 81.11 -69.17
CA PRO A 110 20.42 82.57 -69.40
C PRO A 110 20.02 83.17 -70.86
N PHE A 111 19.63 84.52 -71.07
CA PHE A 111 19.79 85.53 -72.25
C PHE A 111 18.59 86.41 -72.92
N ASP A 112 18.78 87.63 -73.57
CA ASP A 112 17.83 88.60 -74.38
C ASP A 112 18.55 89.84 -75.17
N VAL A 113 18.15 90.96 -75.90
CA VAL A 113 16.93 91.83 -76.35
C VAL A 113 17.18 93.07 -77.41
N PHE A 114 16.16 93.75 -78.07
CA PHE A 114 15.97 95.22 -78.60
C PHE A 114 16.15 95.81 -80.11
N THR A 115 15.46 96.94 -80.60
CA THR A 115 15.57 97.77 -81.94
C THR A 115 14.65 99.09 -82.15
N ALA A 116 14.85 100.08 -83.15
CA ALA A 116 14.00 101.35 -83.48
C ALA A 116 14.14 102.16 -84.90
N PRO A 117 13.29 103.20 -85.33
CA PRO A 117 13.16 103.87 -86.73
C PRO A 117 12.77 105.45 -87.00
N GLU A 118 12.51 105.92 -88.30
CA GLU A 118 11.65 107.10 -88.91
C GLU A 118 12.14 108.57 -89.41
N ASP A 119 11.43 109.34 -90.36
CA ASP A 119 11.25 110.90 -90.56
C ASP A 119 11.05 111.67 -92.00
N LYS A 120 10.41 112.91 -92.05
CA LYS A 120 10.52 114.22 -92.91
C LYS A 120 9.49 114.86 -93.98
N LEU A 121 9.63 116.19 -94.37
CA LEU A 121 8.61 117.16 -95.03
C LEU A 121 9.11 118.54 -95.70
N VAL A 122 8.37 119.34 -96.58
CA VAL A 122 8.45 120.87 -96.92
C VAL A 122 7.42 121.49 -98.01
N VAL A 123 7.35 122.85 -98.29
CA VAL A 123 6.19 123.71 -98.80
C VAL A 123 6.48 124.92 -99.78
N THR A 124 5.44 125.50 -100.48
CA THR A 124 5.33 126.83 -101.24
C THR A 124 3.82 127.21 -101.55
N ASP A 125 3.29 128.37 -102.03
CA ASP A 125 3.63 129.83 -102.18
C ASP A 125 2.34 130.77 -102.34
N SER A 126 2.33 131.96 -103.04
CA SER A 126 1.34 133.09 -102.90
C SER A 126 0.91 133.95 -104.15
N THR A 127 -0.27 134.61 -104.12
CA THR A 127 -0.59 135.95 -104.74
C THR A 127 -1.95 136.53 -104.26
N MET A 128 -2.25 137.84 -104.47
CA MET A 128 -3.32 138.59 -103.75
C MET A 128 -4.36 139.36 -104.61
N VAL A 129 -5.33 140.00 -103.93
CA VAL A 129 -6.43 140.88 -104.42
C VAL A 129 -7.67 140.21 -105.01
N GLU A 130 -7.57 139.13 -105.80
CA GLU A 130 -8.76 138.25 -106.04
C GLU A 130 -9.21 137.49 -104.77
N MET A 131 -8.46 137.61 -103.68
CA MET A 131 -8.66 136.83 -102.46
C MET A 131 -9.87 137.24 -101.63
N GLU A 132 -10.53 138.38 -101.84
CA GLU A 132 -11.51 138.88 -100.85
C GLU A 132 -12.88 138.21 -100.96
N GLU A 133 -13.44 138.07 -102.17
CA GLU A 133 -14.65 137.26 -102.37
C GLU A 133 -14.38 135.77 -102.12
N LYS A 134 -13.21 135.28 -102.55
CA LYS A 134 -12.73 133.92 -102.26
C LYS A 134 -12.58 133.69 -100.74
N ARG A 135 -12.16 134.68 -99.96
CA ARG A 135 -12.08 134.61 -98.48
C ARG A 135 -13.46 134.48 -97.84
N PHE A 136 -14.48 135.19 -98.32
CA PHE A 136 -15.82 135.10 -97.72
C PHE A 136 -16.45 133.72 -97.97
N GLN A 137 -16.32 133.17 -99.18
CA GLN A 137 -16.75 131.80 -99.47
C GLN A 137 -15.90 130.75 -98.74
N ALA A 138 -14.57 130.93 -98.69
CA ALA A 138 -13.67 130.05 -97.94
C ALA A 138 -13.92 130.09 -96.43
N MET A 139 -14.37 131.21 -95.86
CA MET A 139 -14.75 131.32 -94.45
C MET A 139 -16.02 130.50 -94.14
N LYS A 140 -17.04 130.57 -95.02
CA LYS A 140 -18.23 129.71 -94.90
C LYS A 140 -17.88 128.23 -95.03
N ILE A 141 -17.07 127.86 -96.03
CA ILE A 141 -16.57 126.49 -96.23
C ILE A 141 -15.70 126.04 -95.05
N ARG A 142 -14.99 126.95 -94.37
CA ARG A 142 -14.29 126.67 -93.11
C ARG A 142 -15.26 126.34 -92.00
N GLN A 143 -16.27 127.17 -91.75
CA GLN A 143 -17.26 126.94 -90.69
C GLN A 143 -18.03 125.62 -90.91
N GLU A 144 -18.42 125.32 -92.15
CA GLU A 144 -19.07 124.05 -92.50
C GLU A 144 -18.13 122.84 -92.27
N ARG A 145 -16.83 122.97 -92.54
CA ARG A 145 -15.81 121.94 -92.24
C ARG A 145 -15.47 121.83 -90.75
N GLU A 146 -15.47 122.93 -90.01
CA GLU A 146 -15.22 122.95 -88.56
C GLU A 146 -16.39 122.29 -87.81
N ILE A 147 -17.63 122.57 -88.21
CA ILE A 147 -18.83 121.87 -87.71
C ILE A 147 -18.79 120.38 -88.07
N ALA A 148 -18.48 120.02 -89.32
CA ALA A 148 -18.35 118.62 -89.72
C ALA A 148 -17.22 117.90 -88.95
N GLY A 149 -16.09 118.57 -88.71
CA GLY A 149 -14.97 118.06 -87.93
C GLY A 149 -15.31 117.83 -86.46
N ILE A 150 -16.11 118.70 -85.84
CA ILE A 150 -16.65 118.51 -84.48
C ILE A 150 -17.58 117.29 -84.46
N ILE A 151 -18.52 117.18 -85.40
CA ILE A 151 -19.44 116.03 -85.50
C ILE A 151 -18.68 114.71 -85.73
N GLU A 152 -17.64 114.71 -86.55
CA GLU A 152 -16.74 113.55 -86.69
C GLU A 152 -16.01 113.21 -85.38
N MET A 153 -15.59 114.22 -84.62
CA MET A 153 -14.90 114.03 -83.34
C MET A 153 -15.83 113.47 -82.26
N GLU A 154 -17.06 113.98 -82.15
CA GLU A 154 -18.09 113.43 -81.25
C GLU A 154 -18.46 111.99 -81.60
N ASN A 155 -18.65 111.70 -82.90
CA ASN A 155 -18.93 110.33 -83.36
C ASN A 155 -17.76 109.37 -83.03
N LYS A 156 -16.51 109.78 -83.24
CA LYS A 156 -15.32 108.99 -82.87
C LYS A 156 -15.23 108.80 -81.35
N MET A 157 -15.54 109.82 -80.56
CA MET A 157 -15.55 109.74 -79.09
C MET A 157 -16.64 108.79 -78.58
N ALA A 158 -17.85 108.87 -79.12
CA ALA A 158 -18.97 108.00 -78.77
C ALA A 158 -18.69 106.53 -79.13
N GLU A 159 -18.10 106.27 -80.30
CA GLU A 159 -17.72 104.92 -80.73
C GLU A 159 -16.58 104.35 -79.86
N ILE A 160 -15.60 105.17 -79.45
CA ILE A 160 -14.56 104.75 -78.46
C ILE A 160 -15.19 104.41 -77.10
N GLN A 161 -16.08 105.25 -76.56
CA GLN A 161 -16.77 104.98 -75.29
C GLN A 161 -17.59 103.69 -75.35
N LYS A 162 -18.32 103.48 -76.43
CA LYS A 162 -19.11 102.26 -76.71
C LYS A 162 -18.24 101.01 -76.82
N GLN A 163 -17.08 101.09 -77.48
CA GLN A 163 -16.13 99.98 -77.57
C GLN A 163 -15.46 99.66 -76.23
N ASN A 164 -15.15 100.67 -75.42
CA ASN A 164 -14.62 100.47 -74.07
C ASN A 164 -15.66 99.81 -73.15
N ALA A 165 -16.89 100.31 -73.12
CA ALA A 165 -18.00 99.72 -72.35
C ALA A 165 -18.29 98.26 -72.78
N ALA A 166 -18.21 97.96 -74.08
CA ALA A 166 -18.36 96.60 -74.59
C ALA A 166 -17.23 95.65 -74.11
N ARG A 167 -15.97 96.13 -74.10
CA ARG A 167 -14.81 95.37 -73.59
C ARG A 167 -14.93 95.12 -72.08
N GLU A 168 -15.28 96.14 -71.30
CA GLU A 168 -15.50 96.01 -69.86
C GLU A 168 -16.62 95.03 -69.52
N ALA A 169 -17.74 95.06 -70.26
CA ALA A 169 -18.84 94.12 -70.08
C ALA A 169 -18.44 92.66 -70.36
N VAL A 170 -17.56 92.41 -71.33
CA VAL A 170 -17.01 91.07 -71.61
C VAL A 170 -16.03 90.63 -70.52
N GLU A 171 -15.14 91.52 -70.05
CA GLU A 171 -14.24 91.21 -68.94
C GLU A 171 -14.99 90.96 -67.62
N ALA A 172 -16.04 91.74 -67.34
CA ALA A 172 -16.87 91.57 -66.15
C ALA A 172 -17.55 90.20 -66.12
N LYS A 173 -18.11 89.74 -67.25
CA LYS A 173 -18.67 88.38 -67.40
C LYS A 173 -17.60 87.32 -67.15
N ARG A 174 -16.44 87.41 -67.80
CA ARG A 174 -15.34 86.45 -67.65
C ARG A 174 -14.82 86.37 -66.20
N LYS A 175 -14.76 87.51 -65.50
CA LYS A 175 -14.37 87.58 -64.06
C LYS A 175 -15.44 86.94 -63.16
N ALA A 176 -16.72 87.15 -63.45
CA ALA A 176 -17.83 86.54 -62.70
C ALA A 176 -17.92 85.02 -62.90
N GLU A 177 -17.74 84.53 -64.14
CA GLU A 177 -17.70 83.11 -64.48
C GLU A 177 -16.53 82.40 -63.78
N TRP A 178 -15.34 83.02 -63.76
CA TRP A 178 -14.16 82.51 -63.07
C TRP A 178 -14.35 82.37 -61.54
N GLU A 179 -14.90 83.37 -60.87
CA GLU A 179 -15.19 83.27 -59.44
C GLU A 179 -16.31 82.26 -59.14
N LYS A 180 -17.27 82.06 -60.06
CA LYS A 180 -18.27 80.99 -59.96
C LYS A 180 -17.64 79.60 -60.06
N GLU A 181 -16.83 79.33 -61.10
CA GLU A 181 -16.12 78.05 -61.26
C GLU A 181 -15.24 77.74 -60.04
N LYS A 182 -14.48 78.74 -59.58
CA LYS A 182 -13.62 78.67 -58.38
C LYS A 182 -14.41 78.37 -57.10
N LYS A 183 -15.64 78.88 -56.96
CA LYS A 183 -16.54 78.57 -55.84
C LYS A 183 -17.11 77.16 -55.95
N GLU A 184 -17.55 76.75 -57.12
CA GLU A 184 -18.10 75.40 -57.38
C GLU A 184 -17.04 74.31 -57.21
N ARG A 185 -15.82 74.54 -57.70
CA ARG A 185 -14.66 73.65 -57.51
C ARG A 185 -14.27 73.49 -56.03
N ARG A 186 -14.38 74.56 -55.22
CA ARG A 186 -14.20 74.49 -53.76
C ARG A 186 -15.32 73.69 -53.08
N ALA A 187 -16.58 73.90 -53.48
CA ALA A 187 -17.72 73.16 -52.96
C ALA A 187 -17.64 71.66 -53.28
N ALA A 188 -17.29 71.30 -54.52
CA ALA A 188 -17.12 69.92 -54.97
C ALA A 188 -16.00 69.19 -54.20
N LEU A 189 -14.87 69.84 -53.95
CA LEU A 189 -13.78 69.27 -53.13
C LEU A 189 -14.20 69.03 -51.67
N MET A 190 -14.99 69.94 -51.07
CA MET A 190 -15.53 69.76 -49.72
C MET A 190 -16.57 68.63 -49.67
N ALA A 191 -17.45 68.53 -50.65
CA ALA A 191 -18.42 67.44 -50.76
C ALA A 191 -17.73 66.08 -50.90
N ALA A 192 -16.76 65.96 -51.83
CA ALA A 192 -15.99 64.73 -52.03
C ALA A 192 -15.14 64.33 -50.81
N LYS A 193 -14.67 65.30 -50.00
CA LYS A 193 -14.01 65.01 -48.72
C LYS A 193 -14.98 64.43 -47.69
N HIS A 194 -16.14 65.07 -47.53
CA HIS A 194 -17.18 64.64 -46.59
C HIS A 194 -17.75 63.25 -46.97
N GLU A 195 -17.97 63.00 -48.26
CA GLU A 195 -18.41 61.69 -48.77
C GLU A 195 -17.39 60.58 -48.45
N ARG A 196 -16.09 60.84 -48.67
CA ARG A 196 -15.01 59.89 -48.32
C ARG A 196 -14.93 59.63 -46.81
N GLU A 197 -15.15 60.64 -45.97
CA GLU A 197 -15.17 60.49 -44.51
C GLU A 197 -16.38 59.65 -44.04
N LEU A 198 -17.56 59.87 -44.62
CA LEU A 198 -18.75 59.03 -44.36
C LEU A 198 -18.57 57.59 -44.87
N ALA A 199 -17.99 57.39 -46.06
CA ALA A 199 -17.72 56.07 -46.61
C ALA A 199 -16.71 55.30 -45.76
N LYS A 200 -15.62 55.95 -45.32
CA LYS A 200 -14.63 55.37 -44.41
C LYS A 200 -15.26 54.95 -43.09
N LYS A 201 -16.05 55.84 -42.45
CA LYS A 201 -16.71 55.52 -41.18
C LYS A 201 -17.65 54.31 -41.30
N LYS A 202 -18.46 54.25 -42.36
CA LYS A 202 -19.34 53.09 -42.63
C LYS A 202 -18.55 51.77 -42.80
N ALA A 203 -17.37 51.82 -43.41
CA ALA A 203 -16.51 50.65 -43.52
C ALA A 203 -15.91 50.22 -42.17
N GLU A 204 -15.46 51.18 -41.35
CA GLU A 204 -14.92 50.93 -40.01
C GLU A 204 -15.99 50.35 -39.06
N ASP A 205 -17.21 50.90 -39.06
CA ASP A 205 -18.35 50.39 -38.29
C ASP A 205 -18.74 48.95 -38.72
N ALA A 206 -18.78 48.70 -40.04
CA ALA A 206 -19.07 47.36 -40.58
C ALA A 206 -17.99 46.33 -40.23
N GLU A 207 -16.70 46.71 -40.28
CA GLU A 207 -15.60 45.82 -39.90
C GLU A 207 -15.60 45.56 -38.39
N ALA A 208 -15.91 46.55 -37.56
CA ALA A 208 -16.05 46.37 -36.11
C ALA A 208 -17.17 45.37 -35.75
N VAL A 209 -18.30 45.41 -36.47
CA VAL A 209 -19.38 44.40 -36.34
C VAL A 209 -18.90 43.02 -36.81
N ALA A 210 -18.21 42.93 -37.96
CA ALA A 210 -17.69 41.66 -38.47
C ALA A 210 -16.67 41.02 -37.51
N ARG A 211 -15.75 41.80 -36.93
CA ARG A 211 -14.80 41.35 -35.89
C ARG A 211 -15.53 40.82 -34.65
N ARG A 212 -16.57 41.52 -34.16
CA ARG A 212 -17.40 41.07 -33.02
C ARG A 212 -18.14 39.75 -33.30
N ILE A 213 -18.60 39.53 -34.54
CA ILE A 213 -19.28 38.28 -34.92
C ILE A 213 -18.28 37.11 -35.01
N ARG A 214 -17.06 37.33 -35.52
CA ARG A 214 -16.00 36.31 -35.55
C ARG A 214 -15.59 35.89 -34.14
N ALA A 215 -15.24 36.86 -33.29
CA ALA A 215 -14.84 36.60 -31.90
C ALA A 215 -15.91 35.82 -31.10
N LYS A 216 -17.21 36.10 -31.31
CA LYS A 216 -18.29 35.31 -30.69
C LYS A 216 -18.32 33.87 -31.18
N ARG A 217 -18.19 33.62 -32.48
CA ARG A 217 -18.17 32.27 -33.08
C ARG A 217 -16.91 31.48 -32.73
N GLU A 218 -15.80 32.16 -32.49
CA GLU A 218 -14.55 31.56 -32.02
C GLU A 218 -14.67 31.15 -30.55
N ALA A 219 -15.12 32.04 -29.67
CA ALA A 219 -15.36 31.73 -28.25
C ALA A 219 -16.45 30.65 -28.03
N GLU A 220 -17.47 30.60 -28.89
CA GLU A 220 -18.50 29.56 -28.86
C GLU A 220 -17.94 28.17 -29.20
N LYS A 221 -17.08 28.08 -30.23
CA LYS A 221 -16.36 26.84 -30.59
C LYS A 221 -15.36 26.42 -29.52
N GLU A 222 -14.62 27.36 -28.95
CA GLU A 222 -13.68 27.12 -27.85
C GLU A 222 -14.40 26.56 -26.62
N LYS A 223 -15.57 27.13 -26.28
CA LYS A 223 -16.43 26.62 -25.20
C LYS A 223 -16.96 25.22 -25.47
N ILE A 224 -17.35 24.89 -26.71
CA ILE A 224 -17.79 23.53 -27.08
C ILE A 224 -16.63 22.54 -26.92
N LEU A 225 -15.46 22.82 -27.49
CA LEU A 225 -14.28 21.97 -27.37
C LEU A 225 -13.82 21.77 -25.91
N LEU A 226 -13.92 22.82 -25.09
CA LEU A 226 -13.62 22.74 -23.66
C LEU A 226 -14.65 21.88 -22.89
N GLU A 227 -15.93 21.97 -23.23
CA GLU A 227 -16.97 21.11 -22.63
C GLU A 227 -16.87 19.65 -23.10
N GLU A 228 -16.45 19.40 -24.34
CA GLU A 228 -16.17 18.05 -24.86
C GLU A 228 -14.93 17.47 -24.18
N GLY A 229 -13.82 18.20 -24.12
CA GLY A 229 -12.62 17.79 -23.38
C GLY A 229 -12.91 17.46 -21.92
N ARG A 230 -13.76 18.24 -21.23
CA ARG A 230 -14.22 17.93 -19.85
C ARG A 230 -15.19 16.75 -19.74
N LYS A 231 -15.90 16.36 -20.81
CA LYS A 231 -16.73 15.14 -20.85
C LYS A 231 -15.83 13.92 -21.03
N GLU A 232 -14.90 13.97 -21.97
CA GLU A 232 -13.91 12.91 -22.16
C GLU A 232 -13.02 12.71 -20.93
N GLU A 233 -12.56 13.79 -20.30
CA GLU A 233 -11.74 13.70 -19.08
C GLU A 233 -12.51 13.01 -17.95
N LYS A 234 -13.79 13.33 -17.77
CA LYS A 234 -14.66 12.62 -16.82
C LYS A 234 -14.86 11.15 -17.20
N GLN A 235 -15.02 10.82 -18.48
CA GLN A 235 -15.12 9.43 -18.94
C GLN A 235 -13.82 8.66 -18.66
N ARG A 236 -12.65 9.26 -18.95
CA ARG A 236 -11.33 8.70 -18.60
C ARG A 236 -11.14 8.53 -17.09
N GLN A 237 -11.63 9.48 -16.27
CA GLN A 237 -11.61 9.36 -14.81
C GLN A 237 -12.53 8.25 -14.29
N ILE A 238 -13.75 8.11 -14.84
CA ILE A 238 -14.69 7.03 -14.51
C ILE A 238 -14.10 5.68 -14.90
N GLU A 239 -13.62 5.52 -16.14
CA GLU A 239 -13.02 4.26 -16.61
C GLU A 239 -11.79 3.87 -15.78
N MET A 240 -10.95 4.84 -15.40
CA MET A 240 -9.81 4.59 -14.51
C MET A 240 -10.25 4.21 -13.09
N ALA A 241 -11.31 4.82 -12.55
CA ALA A 241 -11.87 4.46 -11.24
C ALA A 241 -12.53 3.07 -11.26
N GLU A 242 -13.23 2.71 -12.34
CA GLU A 242 -13.76 1.36 -12.56
C GLU A 242 -12.63 0.34 -12.66
N ARG A 243 -11.59 0.60 -13.47
CA ARG A 243 -10.39 -0.26 -13.57
C ARG A 243 -9.66 -0.38 -12.22
N GLU A 244 -9.69 0.63 -11.36
CA GLU A 244 -9.10 0.57 -10.02
C GLU A 244 -9.99 -0.22 -9.04
N LEU A 245 -11.31 -0.04 -9.10
CA LEU A 245 -12.29 -0.80 -8.32
C LEU A 245 -12.26 -2.29 -8.68
N ASP A 246 -12.13 -2.61 -9.97
CA ASP A 246 -12.03 -3.98 -10.48
C ASP A 246 -10.72 -4.66 -10.02
N ARG A 247 -9.61 -3.91 -9.96
CA ARG A 247 -8.36 -4.36 -9.31
C ARG A 247 -8.53 -4.57 -7.80
N LYS A 248 -9.27 -3.70 -7.11
CA LYS A 248 -9.57 -3.84 -5.67
C LYS A 248 -10.43 -5.07 -5.40
N LEU A 249 -11.47 -5.31 -6.19
CA LEU A 249 -12.32 -6.51 -6.07
C LEU A 249 -11.52 -7.79 -6.30
N LYS A 250 -10.67 -7.84 -7.33
CA LYS A 250 -9.80 -9.00 -7.59
C LYS A 250 -8.77 -9.22 -6.49
N ALA A 251 -8.20 -8.14 -5.95
CA ALA A 251 -7.30 -8.22 -4.79
C ALA A 251 -8.03 -8.64 -3.50
N GLU A 252 -9.31 -8.28 -3.33
CA GLU A 252 -10.12 -8.73 -2.21
C GLU A 252 -10.54 -10.19 -2.35
N GLN A 253 -10.94 -10.63 -3.55
CA GLN A 253 -11.20 -12.03 -3.88
C GLN A 253 -9.99 -12.88 -3.54
N HIS A 254 -8.80 -12.55 -4.06
CA HIS A 254 -7.57 -13.27 -3.72
C HIS A 254 -7.23 -13.25 -2.21
N ARG A 255 -7.56 -12.19 -1.47
CA ARG A 255 -7.43 -12.19 -0.01
C ARG A 255 -8.37 -13.21 0.63
N ARG A 256 -9.66 -13.19 0.26
CA ARG A 256 -10.66 -14.16 0.74
C ARG A 256 -10.27 -15.60 0.38
N ASP A 257 -9.83 -15.85 -0.86
CA ASP A 257 -9.31 -17.16 -1.31
C ASP A 257 -8.15 -17.64 -0.41
N THR A 258 -7.19 -16.76 -0.10
CA THR A 258 -6.07 -17.10 0.80
C THR A 258 -6.49 -17.28 2.25
N GLU A 259 -7.48 -16.52 2.72
CA GLU A 259 -8.02 -16.64 4.07
C GLU A 259 -8.81 -17.95 4.24
N GLU A 260 -9.67 -18.31 3.29
CA GLU A 260 -10.36 -19.60 3.24
C GLU A 260 -9.36 -20.76 3.19
N LEU A 261 -8.28 -20.66 2.40
CA LEU A 261 -7.24 -21.68 2.36
C LEU A 261 -6.50 -21.84 3.70
N LEU A 262 -6.24 -20.74 4.41
CA LEU A 262 -5.66 -20.76 5.76
C LEU A 262 -6.65 -21.36 6.77
N GLN A 263 -7.91 -20.92 6.79
CA GLN A 263 -8.96 -21.48 7.63
C GLN A 263 -9.17 -22.98 7.36
N GLN A 264 -9.05 -23.45 6.11
CA GLN A 264 -9.08 -24.88 5.78
C GLN A 264 -7.88 -25.64 6.37
N GLN A 265 -6.69 -25.03 6.43
CA GLN A 265 -5.52 -25.64 7.09
C GLN A 265 -5.70 -25.67 8.61
N GLU A 266 -6.14 -24.57 9.23
CA GLU A 266 -6.44 -24.50 10.67
C GLU A 266 -7.51 -25.52 11.08
N ASN A 267 -8.59 -25.64 10.31
CA ASN A 267 -9.62 -26.64 10.56
C ASN A 267 -9.08 -28.08 10.46
N LYS A 268 -8.21 -28.38 9.48
CA LYS A 268 -7.54 -29.70 9.38
C LYS A 268 -6.60 -29.95 10.57
N ILE A 269 -5.87 -28.93 11.04
CA ILE A 269 -5.01 -29.02 12.24
C ILE A 269 -5.87 -29.27 13.49
N MET A 270 -6.98 -28.54 13.64
CA MET A 270 -7.91 -28.69 14.77
C MET A 270 -8.64 -30.03 14.77
N GLU A 271 -9.03 -30.55 13.60
CA GLU A 271 -9.62 -31.88 13.50
C GLU A 271 -8.59 -32.98 13.83
N ASN A 272 -7.37 -32.89 13.30
CA ASN A 272 -6.28 -33.80 13.66
C ASN A 272 -5.96 -33.75 15.16
N ARG A 273 -5.93 -32.54 15.76
CA ARG A 273 -5.74 -32.37 17.21
C ARG A 273 -6.87 -33.00 18.02
N ARG A 274 -8.13 -32.86 17.59
CA ARG A 274 -9.28 -33.56 18.20
C ARG A 274 -9.12 -35.08 18.09
N ARG A 275 -8.77 -35.61 16.91
CA ARG A 275 -8.50 -37.04 16.68
C ARG A 275 -7.36 -37.59 17.56
N VAL A 276 -6.32 -36.80 17.83
CA VAL A 276 -5.25 -37.16 18.77
C VAL A 276 -5.77 -37.18 20.21
N ILE A 277 -6.40 -36.11 20.68
CA ILE A 277 -6.95 -36.01 22.06
C ILE A 277 -7.98 -37.13 22.33
N GLU A 278 -8.79 -37.52 21.34
CA GLU A 278 -9.72 -38.63 21.45
C GLU A 278 -8.99 -39.98 21.60
N ARG A 279 -7.94 -40.23 20.80
CA ARG A 279 -7.09 -41.42 20.94
C ARG A 279 -6.36 -41.47 22.29
N GLU A 280 -5.86 -40.33 22.76
CA GLU A 280 -5.24 -40.20 24.09
C GLU A 280 -6.26 -40.51 25.20
N LYS A 281 -7.47 -39.94 25.15
CA LYS A 281 -8.55 -40.27 26.09
C LYS A 281 -8.95 -41.74 26.07
N GLN A 282 -8.99 -42.37 24.89
CA GLN A 282 -9.27 -43.81 24.76
C GLN A 282 -8.13 -44.68 25.30
N ALA A 283 -6.87 -44.28 25.08
CA ALA A 283 -5.70 -44.96 25.65
C ALA A 283 -5.65 -44.81 27.18
N GLN A 284 -5.89 -43.60 27.69
CA GLN A 284 -5.94 -43.29 29.11
C GLN A 284 -7.04 -44.09 29.81
N ARG A 285 -8.28 -44.10 29.29
CA ARG A 285 -9.38 -44.93 29.84
C ARG A 285 -9.00 -46.42 29.93
N LYS A 286 -8.38 -46.98 28.88
CA LYS A 286 -7.90 -48.38 28.89
C LYS A 286 -6.80 -48.62 29.93
N MET A 287 -5.93 -47.63 30.18
CA MET A 287 -4.87 -47.69 31.18
C MET A 287 -5.44 -47.57 32.61
N GLU A 288 -6.43 -46.70 32.80
CA GLU A 288 -7.21 -46.56 34.04
C GLU A 288 -7.99 -47.84 34.35
N GLU A 289 -8.77 -48.38 33.40
CA GLU A 289 -9.45 -49.67 33.54
C GLU A 289 -8.48 -50.83 33.87
N ALA A 290 -7.32 -50.88 33.22
CA ALA A 290 -6.30 -51.89 33.50
C ALA A 290 -5.71 -51.76 34.90
N ASN A 291 -5.51 -50.53 35.39
CA ASN A 291 -5.07 -50.28 36.77
C ASN A 291 -6.17 -50.58 37.79
N GLU A 292 -7.44 -50.28 37.49
CA GLU A 292 -8.57 -50.61 38.36
C GLU A 292 -8.75 -52.13 38.50
N ARG A 293 -8.63 -52.88 37.39
CA ARG A 293 -8.58 -54.36 37.43
C ARG A 293 -7.41 -54.87 38.26
N ARG A 294 -6.20 -54.32 38.09
CA ARG A 294 -5.02 -54.69 38.89
C ARG A 294 -5.21 -54.40 40.39
N ARG A 295 -5.86 -53.28 40.74
CA ARG A 295 -6.24 -52.96 42.13
C ARG A 295 -7.25 -53.95 42.69
N GLN A 296 -8.32 -54.25 41.94
CA GLN A 296 -9.33 -55.24 42.33
C GLN A 296 -8.72 -56.64 42.53
N GLU A 297 -7.86 -57.09 41.61
CA GLU A 297 -7.11 -58.34 41.78
C GLU A 297 -6.21 -58.31 43.02
N ALA A 298 -5.54 -57.20 43.31
CA ALA A 298 -4.69 -57.05 44.49
C ALA A 298 -5.50 -57.09 45.79
N LEU A 299 -6.69 -56.47 45.81
CA LEU A 299 -7.64 -56.56 46.93
C LEU A 299 -8.12 -58.01 47.13
N VAL A 300 -8.59 -58.69 46.08
CA VAL A 300 -9.03 -60.09 46.15
C VAL A 300 -7.88 -61.04 46.56
N ARG A 301 -6.63 -60.77 46.13
CA ARG A 301 -5.44 -61.51 46.60
C ARG A 301 -5.17 -61.26 48.09
N ARG A 302 -5.35 -60.02 48.57
CA ARG A 302 -5.20 -59.64 49.98
C ARG A 302 -6.29 -60.25 50.86
N GLU A 303 -7.54 -60.23 50.42
CA GLU A 303 -8.67 -60.89 51.11
C GLU A 303 -8.42 -62.40 51.21
N LYS A 304 -8.05 -63.05 50.10
CA LYS A 304 -7.66 -64.47 50.09
C LYS A 304 -6.40 -64.78 50.92
N ALA A 305 -5.57 -63.79 51.26
CA ALA A 305 -4.49 -63.96 52.23
C ALA A 305 -5.01 -63.81 53.67
N ASN A 306 -5.81 -62.78 53.94
CA ASN A 306 -6.43 -62.52 55.23
C ASN A 306 -7.30 -63.69 55.70
N THR A 307 -8.13 -64.29 54.83
CA THR A 307 -8.96 -65.45 55.20
C THR A 307 -8.12 -66.68 55.52
N ARG A 308 -7.04 -66.94 54.78
CA ARG A 308 -6.08 -68.00 55.11
C ARG A 308 -5.38 -67.76 56.45
N ILE A 309 -5.04 -66.51 56.77
CA ILE A 309 -4.47 -66.13 58.08
C ILE A 309 -5.52 -66.33 59.19
N GLN A 310 -6.76 -65.90 58.99
CA GLN A 310 -7.87 -66.10 59.95
C GLN A 310 -8.13 -67.58 60.21
N MET A 311 -8.29 -68.41 59.15
CA MET A 311 -8.45 -69.86 59.29
C MET A 311 -7.28 -70.51 60.03
N ALA A 312 -6.04 -70.10 59.75
CA ALA A 312 -4.86 -70.60 60.47
C ALA A 312 -4.84 -70.17 61.94
N LEU A 313 -5.27 -68.95 62.26
CA LEU A 313 -5.40 -68.48 63.64
C LEU A 313 -6.51 -69.22 64.38
N GLU A 314 -7.67 -69.42 63.75
CA GLU A 314 -8.80 -70.19 64.30
C GLU A 314 -8.41 -71.66 64.54
N GLN A 315 -7.73 -72.32 63.59
CA GLN A 315 -7.23 -73.68 63.78
C GLN A 315 -6.21 -73.76 64.92
N ASN A 316 -5.29 -72.79 65.04
CA ASN A 316 -4.37 -72.73 66.17
C ASN A 316 -5.10 -72.50 67.50
N GLN A 317 -6.13 -71.64 67.55
CA GLN A 317 -6.97 -71.45 68.72
C GLN A 317 -7.74 -72.73 69.08
N GLN A 318 -8.31 -73.45 68.11
CA GLN A 318 -8.98 -74.73 68.33
C GLN A 318 -8.01 -75.80 68.86
N VAL A 319 -6.78 -75.87 68.33
CA VAL A 319 -5.73 -76.77 68.85
C VAL A 319 -5.32 -76.39 70.28
N MET A 320 -5.22 -75.10 70.62
CA MET A 320 -4.92 -74.65 71.98
C MET A 320 -6.08 -74.91 72.95
N GLN A 321 -7.32 -74.68 72.54
CA GLN A 321 -8.51 -75.02 73.32
C GLN A 321 -8.62 -76.54 73.52
N LYS A 322 -8.31 -77.35 72.51
CA LYS A 322 -8.28 -78.81 72.64
C LYS A 322 -7.17 -79.24 73.59
N LYS A 323 -5.94 -78.74 73.45
CA LYS A 323 -4.84 -79.00 74.39
C LYS A 323 -5.22 -78.64 75.84
N LYS A 324 -5.93 -77.54 76.05
CA LYS A 324 -6.48 -77.18 77.37
C LYS A 324 -7.50 -78.21 77.85
N LYS A 325 -8.54 -78.52 77.07
CA LYS A 325 -9.55 -79.54 77.42
C LYS A 325 -8.93 -80.91 77.69
N ASP A 326 -7.94 -81.33 76.90
CA ASP A 326 -7.21 -82.59 77.06
C ASP A 326 -6.32 -82.58 78.33
N PHE A 327 -5.84 -81.41 78.78
CA PHE A 327 -5.12 -81.23 80.05
C PHE A 327 -6.09 -81.24 81.24
N ASP A 328 -7.16 -80.44 81.19
CA ASP A 328 -8.21 -80.37 82.21
C ASP A 328 -8.87 -81.76 82.43
N ALA A 329 -9.08 -82.52 81.35
CA ALA A 329 -9.56 -83.90 81.39
C ALA A 329 -8.54 -84.87 82.04
N LYS A 330 -7.24 -84.71 81.77
CA LYS A 330 -6.19 -85.50 82.46
C LYS A 330 -6.10 -85.15 83.94
N GLN A 331 -6.24 -83.87 84.30
CA GLN A 331 -6.20 -83.42 85.69
C GLN A 331 -7.43 -83.92 86.48
N THR A 332 -8.63 -83.87 85.90
CA THR A 332 -9.84 -84.43 86.53
C THR A 332 -9.80 -85.96 86.63
N LEU A 333 -9.29 -86.68 85.62
CA LEU A 333 -9.05 -88.13 85.71
C LEU A 333 -7.98 -88.49 86.75
N ALA A 334 -6.92 -87.70 86.89
CA ALA A 334 -5.92 -87.90 87.93
C ALA A 334 -6.49 -87.65 89.34
N ALA A 335 -7.29 -86.60 89.52
CA ALA A 335 -8.00 -86.32 90.77
C ALA A 335 -9.01 -87.42 91.12
N ALA A 336 -9.77 -87.91 90.13
CA ALA A 336 -10.69 -89.04 90.32
C ALA A 336 -9.96 -90.31 90.78
N ARG A 337 -8.84 -90.66 90.13
CA ARG A 337 -7.99 -91.80 90.55
C ARG A 337 -7.40 -91.61 91.94
N ALA A 338 -6.97 -90.41 92.31
CA ALA A 338 -6.50 -90.12 93.67
C ALA A 338 -7.62 -90.30 94.70
N MET A 339 -8.84 -89.86 94.40
CA MET A 339 -10.02 -90.09 95.23
C MET A 339 -10.41 -91.57 95.33
N GLU A 340 -10.26 -92.35 94.24
CA GLU A 340 -10.47 -93.81 94.26
C GLU A 340 -9.42 -94.55 95.11
N VAL A 341 -8.13 -94.18 94.98
CA VAL A 341 -7.05 -94.74 95.81
C VAL A 341 -7.29 -94.41 97.28
N HIS A 342 -7.53 -93.15 97.63
CA HIS A 342 -7.83 -92.74 99.00
C HIS A 342 -9.11 -93.42 99.54
N LYS A 343 -10.16 -93.57 98.71
CA LYS A 343 -11.37 -94.33 99.09
C LYS A 343 -11.06 -95.80 99.35
N LYS A 344 -10.18 -96.42 98.55
CA LYS A 344 -9.73 -97.81 98.75
C LYS A 344 -8.89 -97.94 100.03
N GLU A 345 -7.93 -97.06 100.25
CA GLU A 345 -7.11 -97.02 101.48
C GLU A 345 -7.99 -96.86 102.73
N MET A 346 -9.00 -95.98 102.69
CA MET A 346 -9.98 -95.81 103.77
C MET A 346 -10.88 -97.04 103.98
N LEU A 347 -11.15 -97.84 102.95
CA LEU A 347 -11.84 -99.12 103.07
C LEU A 347 -10.92 -100.22 103.62
N ASP A 348 -9.67 -100.29 103.16
CA ASP A 348 -8.66 -101.23 103.66
C ASP A 348 -8.32 -100.94 105.14
N LEU A 349 -8.25 -99.67 105.55
CA LEU A 349 -8.10 -99.26 106.95
C LEU A 349 -9.31 -99.68 107.80
N LYS A 350 -10.54 -99.50 107.31
CA LYS A 350 -11.75 -100.00 107.99
C LYS A 350 -11.75 -101.53 108.11
N ALA A 351 -11.36 -102.24 107.04
CA ALA A 351 -11.26 -103.70 107.03
C ALA A 351 -10.10 -104.25 107.90
N ARG A 352 -9.07 -103.45 108.19
CA ARG A 352 -8.05 -103.75 109.22
C ARG A 352 -8.59 -103.50 110.63
N ALA A 353 -9.27 -102.38 110.85
CA ALA A 353 -9.89 -102.05 112.13
C ALA A 353 -10.97 -103.07 112.54
N GLU A 354 -11.80 -103.53 111.61
CA GLU A 354 -12.76 -104.61 111.86
C GLU A 354 -12.10 -105.95 112.19
N ARG A 355 -11.01 -106.31 111.51
CA ARG A 355 -10.25 -107.54 111.85
C ARG A 355 -9.65 -107.45 113.24
N SER A 356 -9.02 -106.34 113.59
CA SER A 356 -8.50 -106.10 114.94
C SER A 356 -9.59 -106.12 116.02
N ARG A 357 -10.79 -105.59 115.74
CA ARG A 357 -11.95 -105.73 116.65
C ARG A 357 -12.37 -107.17 116.83
N LYS A 358 -12.54 -107.93 115.74
CA LYS A 358 -12.91 -109.36 115.77
C LYS A 358 -11.84 -110.22 116.47
N GLU A 359 -10.57 -109.89 116.31
CA GLU A 359 -9.44 -110.54 117.01
C GLU A 359 -9.46 -110.24 118.52
N GLU A 360 -9.74 -109.00 118.93
CA GLU A 360 -9.87 -108.64 120.35
C GLU A 360 -11.18 -109.17 120.98
N GLU A 361 -12.28 -109.24 120.23
CA GLU A 361 -13.52 -109.92 120.63
C GLU A 361 -13.26 -111.42 120.90
N ILE A 362 -12.54 -112.11 120.00
CA ILE A 362 -12.10 -113.51 120.21
C ILE A 362 -11.16 -113.64 121.42
N ARG A 363 -10.30 -112.64 121.66
CA ARG A 363 -9.41 -112.60 122.83
C ARG A 363 -10.19 -112.45 124.13
N ILE A 364 -11.18 -111.55 124.17
CA ILE A 364 -12.10 -111.36 125.31
C ILE A 364 -12.85 -112.66 125.58
N GLN A 365 -13.46 -113.27 124.56
CA GLN A 365 -14.14 -114.57 124.69
C GLN A 365 -13.22 -115.68 125.23
N ARG A 366 -11.95 -115.72 124.84
CA ARG A 366 -10.96 -116.67 125.39
C ARG A 366 -10.64 -116.40 126.87
N VAL A 367 -10.54 -115.13 127.27
CA VAL A 367 -10.33 -114.74 128.69
C VAL A 367 -11.56 -115.05 129.53
N GLU A 368 -12.77 -114.80 129.02
CA GLU A 368 -14.03 -115.15 129.67
C GLU A 368 -14.21 -116.67 129.78
N ALA A 369 -13.91 -117.43 128.73
CA ALA A 369 -13.93 -118.90 128.77
C ALA A 369 -12.92 -119.45 129.80
N ALA A 370 -11.72 -118.88 129.88
CA ALA A 370 -10.73 -119.24 130.90
C ALA A 370 -11.23 -118.92 132.33
N ARG A 371 -11.83 -117.74 132.53
CA ARG A 371 -12.45 -117.34 133.81
C ARG A 371 -13.59 -118.29 134.22
N ASN A 372 -14.46 -118.65 133.28
CA ASN A 372 -15.59 -119.54 133.51
C ASN A 372 -15.11 -120.97 133.84
N ASN A 373 -14.09 -121.47 133.12
CA ASN A 373 -13.45 -122.75 133.43
C ASN A 373 -12.75 -122.76 134.80
N GLN A 374 -12.21 -121.62 135.24
CA GLN A 374 -11.65 -121.50 136.59
C GLN A 374 -12.75 -121.42 137.66
N GLN A 375 -13.89 -120.78 137.38
CA GLN A 375 -15.05 -120.76 138.27
C GLN A 375 -15.69 -122.16 138.42
N SER A 376 -15.88 -122.91 137.34
CA SER A 376 -16.42 -124.29 137.41
C SER A 376 -15.45 -125.25 138.09
N ARG A 377 -14.13 -125.06 137.91
CA ARG A 377 -13.09 -125.77 138.68
C ARG A 377 -13.12 -125.42 140.17
N VAL A 378 -13.41 -124.18 140.55
CA VAL A 378 -13.60 -123.79 141.96
C VAL A 378 -14.88 -124.41 142.53
N GLN A 379 -16.00 -124.37 141.80
CA GLN A 379 -17.27 -124.98 142.21
C GLN A 379 -17.11 -126.49 142.47
N THR A 380 -16.52 -127.23 141.53
CA THR A 380 -16.28 -128.68 141.69
C THR A 380 -15.29 -129.04 142.82
N ILE A 381 -14.39 -128.12 143.21
CA ILE A 381 -13.56 -128.27 144.42
C ILE A 381 -14.38 -128.05 145.71
N VAL A 382 -15.33 -127.11 145.70
CA VAL A 382 -16.25 -126.86 146.82
C VAL A 382 -17.20 -128.05 147.01
N GLU A 383 -17.76 -128.61 145.92
CA GLU A 383 -18.61 -129.80 145.95
C GLU A 383 -17.86 -131.04 146.47
N LYS A 384 -16.63 -131.28 146.02
CA LYS A 384 -15.81 -132.38 146.55
C LYS A 384 -15.46 -132.21 148.03
N ARG A 385 -15.40 -130.98 148.54
CA ARG A 385 -15.23 -130.72 149.99
C ARG A 385 -16.50 -130.98 150.80
N SER A 386 -17.71 -130.73 150.27
CA SER A 386 -18.95 -130.96 151.03
C SER A 386 -19.29 -132.45 151.19
N GLN A 387 -18.83 -133.31 150.26
CA GLN A 387 -19.08 -134.76 150.30
C GLN A 387 -18.26 -135.53 151.35
N LEU A 388 -17.14 -134.97 151.83
CA LEU A 388 -16.16 -135.68 152.70
C LEU A 388 -16.46 -135.60 154.22
N VAL A 389 -17.61 -135.08 154.65
CA VAL A 389 -17.83 -134.63 156.05
C VAL A 389 -19.02 -135.33 156.76
N ARG A 390 -19.36 -136.60 156.42
CA ARG A 390 -20.49 -137.33 157.05
C ARG A 390 -20.29 -138.85 157.29
N CYS A 391 -19.71 -139.19 158.46
CA CYS A 391 -19.99 -140.40 159.30
C CYS A 391 -19.60 -141.83 158.80
N PRO A 392 -19.65 -142.90 159.65
CA PRO A 392 -19.09 -143.08 161.00
C PRO A 392 -18.27 -144.42 161.17
N SER A 393 -18.36 -145.17 162.29
CA SER A 393 -17.23 -145.94 162.90
C SER A 393 -17.40 -147.44 163.28
N SER A 394 -16.25 -148.15 163.36
CA SER A 394 -15.83 -149.24 164.31
C SER A 394 -16.01 -150.75 164.00
N ILE A 395 -14.98 -151.56 164.40
CA ILE A 395 -14.87 -152.99 164.85
C ILE A 395 -13.53 -153.64 164.39
N CYS A 396 -13.05 -154.72 165.05
CA CYS A 396 -11.70 -155.33 164.94
C CYS A 396 -11.72 -156.85 164.60
N VAL A 397 -10.51 -157.46 164.47
CA VAL A 397 -10.12 -158.91 164.56
C VAL A 397 -9.57 -159.58 163.27
N ASP A 398 -8.27 -159.97 163.32
CA ASP A 398 -7.54 -161.17 162.81
C ASP A 398 -7.77 -161.77 161.38
N ILE A 399 -6.81 -162.46 160.70
CA ILE A 399 -5.41 -162.84 161.03
C ILE A 399 -4.53 -162.97 159.74
N GLN A 400 -3.21 -162.98 159.95
CA GLN A 400 -2.06 -163.25 159.05
C GLN A 400 -2.27 -164.06 157.74
N ALA A 401 -1.72 -163.56 156.62
CA ALA A 401 -1.09 -164.37 155.56
C ALA A 401 -0.09 -163.52 154.74
N THR A 402 1.10 -164.07 154.43
CA THR A 402 2.10 -163.59 153.43
C THR A 402 2.09 -162.08 153.11
N LEU A 403 2.48 -161.25 154.09
CA LEU A 403 2.53 -159.77 154.07
C LEU A 403 3.20 -159.22 152.79
N THR A 404 2.53 -158.97 151.65
CA THR A 404 1.38 -158.07 151.30
C THR A 404 1.81 -156.63 151.06
#